data_AF-A0A0N0E0Y3-F1
#
_entry.id   AF-A0A0N0E0Y3-F1
#
_cell.length_a   1.000
_cell.length_b   1.000
_cell.length_c   1.000
_cell.angle_alpha   90.00
_cell.angle_beta   90.00
_cell.angle_gamma   90.00
#
_symmetry.space_group_name_H-M   'P 1'
#
loop_
_entity.id
_entity.type
_entity.pdbx_description
1 polymer ?
#
loop_
_entity_poly.entity_id
_entity_poly.type
_entity_poly.pdbx_seq_one_letter_code
_entity_poly.pdbx_strand_id
1 'polypeptide(L)'
;PLGVPGEIYIGGAGVARGYLDPFSGEPEARMYKTGDLARWLADGNLEYLGRNDDQVKIRGLRIELGEIETPGEKRLVAYYSSTDGALEIEALRALMQGRR
;
A
#
# COMPACT_ATOMS: atom_id res chain seq x y z
N PRO A 1 14.25 -2.02 -18.59
CA PRO A 1 14.99 -0.95 -19.31
C PRO A 1 15.12 0.28 -18.43
N LEU A 2 16.14 1.13 -18.62
CA LEU A 2 16.27 2.38 -17.87
C LEU A 2 15.04 3.27 -18.09
N GLY A 3 14.58 3.94 -17.05
CA GLY A 3 13.42 4.84 -17.09
C GLY A 3 12.05 4.16 -17.18
N VAL A 4 11.98 2.82 -17.29
CA VAL A 4 10.71 2.09 -17.36
C VAL A 4 10.22 1.75 -15.94
N PRO A 5 8.99 2.14 -15.57
CA PRO A 5 8.39 1.75 -14.30
C PRO A 5 8.29 0.23 -14.12
N GLY A 6 8.56 -0.25 -12.91
CA GLY A 6 8.40 -1.66 -12.52
C GLY A 6 8.20 -1.81 -11.02
N GLU A 7 7.80 -3.01 -10.59
CA GLU A 7 7.60 -3.35 -9.18
C GLU A 7 8.94 -3.56 -8.47
N ILE A 8 9.03 -3.08 -7.22
CA ILE A 8 10.19 -3.31 -6.36
C ILE A 8 10.02 -4.62 -5.60
N TYR A 9 11.05 -5.45 -5.63
CA TYR A 9 11.17 -6.68 -4.85
C TYR A 9 12.43 -6.62 -3.98
N ILE A 10 12.36 -7.20 -2.78
CA ILE A 10 13.51 -7.32 -1.88
C ILE A 10 13.86 -8.80 -1.73
N GLY A 11 15.09 -9.16 -2.04
CA GLY A 11 15.59 -10.55 -1.90
C GLY A 11 16.62 -10.71 -0.79
N GLY A 12 16.91 -11.97 -0.45
CA GLY A 12 18.09 -12.34 0.36
C GLY A 12 17.83 -12.53 1.85
N ALA A 13 18.90 -12.45 2.64
CA ALA A 13 18.92 -12.91 4.04
C ALA A 13 17.94 -12.16 4.97
N GLY A 14 17.63 -10.89 4.67
CA GLY A 14 16.69 -10.05 5.43
C GLY A 14 15.21 -10.39 5.20
N VAL A 15 14.90 -11.26 4.23
CA VAL A 15 13.53 -11.71 3.96
C VAL A 15 13.18 -12.89 4.86
N ALA A 16 12.01 -12.82 5.50
CA ALA A 16 11.54 -13.89 6.38
C ALA A 16 11.41 -15.24 5.64
N ARG A 17 11.59 -16.35 6.35
CA ARG A 17 11.62 -17.71 5.77
C ARG A 17 10.31 -18.16 5.10
N GLY A 18 9.19 -17.49 5.40
CA GLY A 18 7.89 -17.82 4.81
C GLY A 18 7.70 -17.33 3.37
N TYR A 19 8.66 -16.59 2.80
CA TYR A 19 8.59 -16.10 1.43
C TYR A 19 9.42 -16.97 0.49
N LEU A 20 8.87 -17.25 -0.69
CA LEU A 20 9.54 -17.97 -1.76
C LEU A 20 9.90 -16.99 -2.89
N ASP A 21 11.09 -17.12 -3.46
CA ASP A 21 11.44 -16.45 -4.71
C ASP A 21 11.01 -17.30 -5.92
N PRO A 22 9.95 -16.93 -6.66
CA PRO A 22 9.46 -17.71 -7.81
C PRO A 22 10.36 -17.58 -9.04
N PHE A 23 11.34 -16.67 -9.03
CA PHE A 23 12.26 -16.43 -10.13
C PHE A 23 13.60 -17.16 -9.94
N SER A 24 13.82 -17.74 -8.76
CA SER A 24 15.05 -18.47 -8.45
C SER A 24 14.81 -19.98 -8.47
N GLY A 25 15.80 -20.72 -8.97
CA GLY A 25 15.84 -22.18 -8.86
C GLY A 25 16.42 -22.68 -7.53
N GLU A 26 16.95 -21.77 -6.71
CA GLU A 26 17.60 -22.11 -5.44
C GLU A 26 16.55 -22.33 -4.34
N PRO A 27 16.56 -23.49 -3.65
CA PRO A 27 15.55 -23.82 -2.63
C PRO A 27 15.45 -22.83 -1.47
N GLU A 28 16.53 -22.12 -1.15
CA GLU A 28 16.60 -21.17 -0.04
C GLU A 28 16.44 -19.70 -0.49
N ALA A 29 16.21 -19.45 -1.78
CA ALA A 29 15.99 -18.12 -2.29
C ALA A 29 14.63 -17.57 -1.82
N ARG A 30 14.67 -16.31 -1.37
CA ARG A 30 13.56 -15.62 -0.72
C ARG A 30 13.41 -14.25 -1.33
N MET A 31 12.18 -13.89 -1.64
CA MET A 31 11.83 -12.59 -2.22
C MET A 31 10.53 -12.06 -1.63
N TYR A 32 10.52 -10.80 -1.23
CA TYR A 32 9.35 -10.07 -0.75
C TYR A 32 8.88 -9.08 -1.82
N LYS A 33 7.62 -9.18 -2.22
CA LYS A 33 6.94 -8.20 -3.08
C LYS A 33 6.50 -7.01 -2.22
N THR A 34 7.06 -5.84 -2.49
CA THR A 34 6.84 -4.64 -1.65
C THR A 34 5.52 -3.92 -1.92
N GLY A 35 4.99 -4.08 -3.15
CA GLY A 35 3.89 -3.28 -3.69
C GLY A 35 4.30 -1.87 -4.12
N ASP A 36 5.58 -1.52 -4.08
CA ASP A 36 6.08 -0.22 -4.54
C ASP A 36 6.45 -0.24 -6.03
N LEU A 37 6.21 0.87 -6.73
CA LEU A 37 6.64 1.12 -8.10
C LEU A 37 7.84 2.07 -8.12
N ALA A 38 8.83 1.76 -8.94
CA ALA A 38 9.96 2.64 -9.20
C ALA A 38 10.51 2.45 -10.61
N ARG A 39 11.44 3.34 -10.99
CA ARG A 39 12.27 3.18 -12.19
C ARG A 39 13.71 3.58 -11.91
N TRP A 40 14.63 2.96 -12.65
CA TRP A 40 16.04 3.36 -12.63
C TRP A 40 16.24 4.64 -13.44
N LEU A 41 16.91 5.61 -12.82
CA LEU A 41 17.42 6.81 -13.47
C LEU A 41 18.79 6.54 -14.10
N ALA A 42 19.21 7.42 -15.02
CA ALA A 42 20.47 7.28 -15.73
C ALA A 42 21.71 7.40 -14.82
N ASP A 43 21.55 8.03 -13.65
CA ASP A 43 22.60 8.18 -12.63
C ASP A 43 22.71 6.97 -11.70
N GLY A 44 21.89 5.93 -11.90
CA GLY A 44 21.86 4.72 -11.08
C GLY A 44 21.00 4.83 -9.82
N ASN A 45 20.27 5.93 -9.61
CA ASN A 45 19.30 6.05 -8.53
C ASN A 45 17.94 5.44 -8.90
N LEU A 46 17.15 5.06 -7.89
CA LEU A 46 15.75 4.68 -8.05
C LEU A 46 14.85 5.90 -7.80
N GLU A 47 14.00 6.23 -8.77
CA GLU A 47 12.91 7.17 -8.57
C GLU A 47 11.65 6.39 -8.15
N TYR A 48 11.14 6.70 -6.96
CA TYR A 48 9.91 6.12 -6.43
C TYR A 48 8.68 6.77 -7.08
N LEU A 49 7.74 5.94 -7.52
CA LEU A 49 6.56 6.34 -8.30
C LEU A 49 5.23 6.14 -7.57
N GLY A 50 5.27 5.53 -6.37
CA GLY A 50 4.07 5.25 -5.57
C GLY A 50 3.86 3.75 -5.34
N ARG A 51 2.65 3.41 -4.88
CA ARG A 51 2.23 2.03 -4.64
C ARG A 51 1.39 1.49 -5.81
N ASN A 52 1.53 0.20 -6.07
CA ASN A 52 0.71 -0.58 -7.00
C ASN A 52 -0.48 -1.27 -6.32
N ASP A 53 -0.70 -0.99 -5.04
CA ASP A 53 -1.79 -1.54 -4.23
C ASP A 53 -2.43 -0.47 -3.36
N ASP A 54 -3.48 -0.86 -2.67
CA ASP A 54 -4.28 0.00 -1.82
C ASP A 54 -3.78 0.07 -0.37
N GLN A 55 -2.55 -0.36 -0.10
CA GLN A 55 -2.03 -0.36 1.24
C GLN A 55 -1.84 1.09 1.74
N VAL A 56 -2.41 1.38 2.90
CA VAL A 56 -2.25 2.67 3.58
C VAL A 56 -1.65 2.50 4.97
N LYS A 57 -1.00 3.56 5.46
CA LYS A 57 -0.54 3.66 6.85
C LYS A 57 -1.33 4.74 7.57
N ILE A 58 -2.15 4.36 8.55
CA ILE A 58 -2.89 5.30 9.41
C ILE A 58 -2.35 5.16 10.83
N ARG A 59 -1.77 6.25 11.37
CA ARG A 59 -1.20 6.26 12.73
C ARG A 59 -0.20 5.12 12.99
N GLY A 60 0.58 4.74 11.97
CA GLY A 60 1.58 3.67 12.04
C GLY A 60 1.03 2.26 11.81
N LEU A 61 -0.28 2.08 11.66
CA LEU A 61 -0.90 0.80 11.36
C LEU A 61 -1.00 0.59 9.84
N ARG A 62 -0.51 -0.57 9.37
CA ARG A 62 -0.64 -1.02 8.00
C ARG A 62 -2.05 -1.58 7.80
N ILE A 63 -2.81 -0.97 6.90
CA ILE A 63 -4.16 -1.40 6.53
C ILE A 63 -4.13 -1.79 5.06
N GLU A 64 -4.61 -2.99 4.76
CA GLU A 64 -4.85 -3.48 3.41
C GLU A 64 -6.33 -3.26 3.08
N LEU A 65 -6.66 -2.34 2.17
CA LEU A 65 -8.06 -2.05 1.84
C LEU A 65 -8.80 -3.26 1.24
N GLY A 66 -8.08 -4.25 0.69
CA GLY A 66 -8.66 -5.52 0.23
C GLY A 66 -9.33 -6.36 1.32
N GLU A 67 -9.04 -6.12 2.62
CA GLU A 67 -9.71 -6.82 3.73
C GLU A 67 -11.14 -6.29 4.01
N ILE A 68 -11.49 -5.11 3.48
CA ILE A 68 -12.80 -4.46 3.66
C ILE A 68 -13.59 -4.29 2.35
N GLU A 69 -13.08 -4.80 1.22
CA GLU A 69 -13.59 -4.51 -0.12
C GLU A 69 -14.26 -5.71 -0.81
N THR A 70 -15.48 -5.49 -1.33
CA THR A 70 -16.10 -6.30 -2.38
C THR A 70 -15.64 -5.75 -3.75
N PRO A 71 -15.26 -6.57 -4.76
CA PRO A 71 -14.74 -6.05 -6.02
C PRO A 71 -15.82 -5.32 -6.84
N GLY A 72 -15.57 -4.09 -7.32
CA GLY A 72 -16.40 -3.53 -8.39
C GLY A 72 -16.35 -2.03 -8.67
N GLU A 73 -16.56 -1.15 -7.69
CA GLU A 73 -16.66 0.29 -7.96
C GLU A 73 -16.09 1.08 -6.77
N LYS A 74 -14.91 1.69 -6.94
CA LYS A 74 -14.32 2.49 -5.87
C LYS A 74 -14.78 3.94 -5.97
N ARG A 75 -15.37 4.46 -4.89
CA ARG A 75 -15.26 5.87 -4.55
C ARG A 75 -15.20 6.03 -3.03
N LEU A 76 -14.05 6.47 -2.51
CA LEU A 76 -14.01 7.05 -1.17
C LEU A 76 -14.81 8.36 -1.24
N VAL A 77 -16.03 8.38 -0.68
CA VAL A 77 -16.94 9.53 -0.79
C VAL A 77 -16.62 10.61 0.25
N ALA A 78 -16.04 10.24 1.40
CA ALA A 78 -15.52 11.15 2.43
C ALA A 78 -14.64 10.41 3.43
N TYR A 79 -13.74 11.13 4.11
CA TYR A 79 -13.15 10.70 5.37
C TYR A 79 -13.09 11.89 6.33
N TYR A 80 -13.27 11.63 7.63
CA TYR A 80 -13.21 12.62 8.70
C TYR A 80 -12.07 12.29 9.64
N SER A 81 -11.28 13.30 10.00
CA SER A 81 -10.21 13.19 10.99
C SER A 81 -10.45 14.19 12.12
N SER A 82 -10.65 13.68 13.34
CA SER A 82 -10.63 14.49 14.56
C SER A 82 -9.23 14.47 15.18
N THR A 83 -8.78 15.64 15.63
CA THR A 83 -7.53 15.81 16.38
C THR A 83 -7.67 15.39 17.83
N ASP A 84 -8.89 15.34 18.38
CA ASP A 84 -9.16 15.14 19.82
C ASP A 84 -9.94 13.85 20.11
N GLY A 85 -9.41 12.74 19.61
CA GLY A 85 -9.45 11.49 20.37
C GLY A 85 -10.80 10.86 20.73
N ALA A 86 -11.92 11.19 20.09
CA ALA A 86 -13.09 10.31 20.03
C ALA A 86 -13.99 10.71 18.86
N LEU A 87 -14.42 9.72 18.07
CA LEU A 87 -15.44 9.88 17.05
C LEU A 87 -16.81 9.70 17.71
N GLU A 88 -17.53 10.79 17.94
CA GLU A 88 -18.89 10.71 18.47
C GLU A 88 -19.87 10.45 17.31
N ILE A 89 -20.55 9.30 17.36
CA ILE A 89 -21.38 8.76 16.25
C ILE A 89 -22.50 9.74 15.85
N GLU A 90 -23.04 10.49 16.80
CA GLU A 90 -24.12 11.46 16.56
C GLU A 90 -23.63 12.71 15.80
N ALA A 91 -22.38 13.14 16.02
CA ALA A 91 -21.79 14.26 15.28
C ALA A 91 -21.56 13.92 13.80
N LEU A 92 -21.17 12.68 13.50
CA LEU A 92 -21.02 12.19 12.14
C LEU A 92 -22.38 12.11 11.40
N ARG A 93 -23.44 11.67 12.09
CA ARG A 93 -24.80 11.60 11.54
C ARG A 93 -25.35 12.97 11.16
N ALA A 94 -25.18 13.98 12.02
CA ALA A 94 -25.64 15.34 11.75
C ALA A 94 -24.97 15.95 10.50
N LEU A 95 -23.67 15.71 10.31
CA LEU A 95 -22.90 16.22 9.17
C LEU A 95 -23.36 15.60 7.83
N MET A 96 -23.75 14.33 7.84
CA MET A 96 -24.23 13.62 6.66
C MET A 96 -25.67 14.00 6.28
N GLN A 97 -26.50 14.42 7.24
CA GLN A 97 -27.90 14.80 7.01
C GLN A 97 -28.08 16.27 6.57
N GLY A 98 -27.07 17.12 6.76
CA GLY A 98 -27.12 18.57 6.46
C GLY A 98 -26.75 18.99 5.03
N ARG A 99 -26.45 18.05 4.13
CA ARG A 99 -26.15 18.35 2.72
C ARG A 99 -27.31 17.89 1.83
N ARG A 100 -28.25 18.80 1.56
CA ARG A 100 -29.10 18.75 0.37
C ARG A 100 -28.41 19.48 -0.77
#